data_AF-A0A250IBB5-F1
#
_entry.id   AF-A0A250IBB5-F1
#
_cell.length_a   1.000
_cell.length_b   1.000
_cell.length_c   1.000
_cell.angle_alpha   90.00
_cell.angle_beta   90.00
_cell.angle_gamma   90.00
#
_symmetry.space_group_name_H-M   'P 1'
#
loop_
_entity.id
_entity.type
_entity.pdbx_description
1 polymer ?
#
loop_
_entity_poly.entity_id
_entity_poly.type
_entity_poly.pdbx_seq_one_letter_code
_entity_poly.pdbx_strand_id
1 'polypeptide(L)'
;MAEAALVLVTVFVPANLAALGRTPLAVVTVLLALWGVALLRPWTEWRAGQWGRAVAQVLLYLLALGASTGSSWFMEPSQLPARLGVTHARATPAGARITAVTPGQPADGRLEVGDRILSLDGAPLSSTNPEEDLRTRVREAGGGASTDLRFTLERAGEVREVTVPVGPARNARLFQPGAMTWLCLRALGMSLLVALLLWRNGQGLAQVGLGREGLGKELLLGLPAIPATYAVHIAASLPLAAIAALFKLAGKETLARKEVATALVDMGLSVPVFAAAMVLVTGFEELAFRGFLVPRLRVVLDNWYAAVLVSAALFGLGHVYEGTLAVFQTAALGAWFGFVFLYRTRLPSVMVAHAAFNTLNFALMLWLQRSGLLEKLTSQLTPQ
;
A
#
# COMPACT_ATOMS: atom_id res chain seq x y z
N MET A 1 -1.69 11.90 24.12
CA MET A 1 -1.85 12.13 22.66
C MET A 1 -0.56 12.32 21.89
N ALA A 2 0.43 13.08 22.37
CA ALA A 2 1.68 13.29 21.63
C ALA A 2 2.38 12.00 21.19
N GLU A 3 2.37 10.95 22.02
CA GLU A 3 2.91 9.63 21.66
C GLU A 3 2.15 8.94 20.51
N ALA A 4 0.82 8.99 20.52
CA ALA A 4 0.00 8.45 19.44
C ALA A 4 0.26 9.19 18.13
N ALA A 5 0.44 10.51 18.20
CA ALA A 5 0.80 11.33 17.05
C ALA A 5 2.20 10.96 16.53
N LEU A 6 3.20 10.77 17.41
CA LEU A 6 4.54 10.31 17.00
C LEU A 6 4.46 8.99 16.24
N VAL A 7 3.73 8.01 16.78
CA VAL A 7 3.55 6.69 16.13
C VAL A 7 2.89 6.88 14.76
N LEU A 8 1.77 7.59 14.67
CA LEU A 8 1.05 7.80 13.40
C LEU A 8 1.87 8.55 12.35
N VAL A 9 2.58 9.61 12.75
CA VAL A 9 3.45 10.36 11.84
C VAL A 9 4.58 9.47 11.34
N THR A 10 5.19 8.66 12.21
CA THR A 10 6.23 7.70 11.81
C THR A 10 5.69 6.63 10.86
N VAL A 11 4.43 6.20 11.05
CA VAL A 11 3.76 5.29 10.11
C VAL A 11 3.55 5.95 8.75
N PHE A 12 2.94 7.13 8.67
CA PHE A 12 2.43 7.65 7.40
C PHE A 12 3.38 8.56 6.64
N VAL A 13 4.22 9.34 7.32
CA VAL A 13 4.87 10.48 6.68
C VAL A 13 6.16 10.13 5.92
N PRO A 14 7.11 9.34 6.49
CA PRO A 14 8.41 9.10 5.85
C PRO A 14 8.32 8.54 4.43
N ALA A 15 7.47 7.53 4.22
CA ALA A 15 7.31 6.89 2.91
C ALA A 15 6.75 7.84 1.85
N ASN A 16 5.82 8.72 2.22
CA ASN A 16 5.22 9.69 1.30
C ASN A 16 6.18 10.84 0.96
N LEU A 17 6.99 11.30 1.93
CA LEU A 17 7.95 12.39 1.70
C LEU A 17 9.19 11.97 0.91
N ALA A 18 9.58 10.70 0.97
CA ALA A 18 10.66 10.18 0.13
C ALA A 18 10.39 10.43 -1.37
N ALA A 19 9.12 10.42 -1.79
CA ALA A 19 8.72 10.75 -3.15
C ALA A 19 8.96 12.22 -3.54
N LEU A 20 9.05 13.13 -2.57
CA LEU A 20 9.32 14.56 -2.79
C LEU A 20 10.83 14.90 -2.80
N GLY A 21 11.69 13.93 -2.45
CA GLY A 21 13.15 14.08 -2.48
C GLY A 21 13.83 13.82 -1.13
N ARG A 22 15.17 13.79 -1.13
CA ARG A 22 15.96 13.45 0.09
C ARG A 22 15.97 14.55 1.14
N THR A 23 15.90 15.82 0.75
CA THR A 23 15.88 16.97 1.69
C THR A 23 14.65 16.96 2.61
N PRO A 24 13.40 16.89 2.12
CA PRO A 24 12.23 16.85 3.00
C PRO A 24 12.22 15.59 3.89
N LEU A 25 12.69 14.44 3.37
CA LEU A 25 12.85 13.23 4.15
C LEU A 25 13.84 13.43 5.31
N ALA A 26 15.02 14.02 5.04
CA ALA A 26 16.02 14.33 6.06
C ALA A 26 15.45 15.21 7.18
N VAL A 27 14.77 16.30 6.80
CA VAL A 27 14.15 17.22 7.75
C VAL A 27 13.16 16.49 8.66
N VAL A 28 12.26 15.69 8.09
CA VAL A 28 11.26 14.97 8.88
C VAL A 28 11.87 13.87 9.74
N THR A 29 12.88 13.14 9.25
CA THR A 29 13.59 12.15 10.07
C THR A 29 14.24 12.83 11.28
N VAL A 30 14.87 14.01 11.10
CA VAL A 30 15.45 14.78 12.22
C VAL A 30 14.36 15.27 13.18
N LEU A 31 13.25 15.81 12.67
CA LEU A 31 12.14 16.27 13.51
C LEU A 31 11.52 15.13 14.34
N LEU A 32 11.33 13.96 13.71
CA LEU A 32 10.89 12.76 14.42
C LEU A 32 11.91 12.38 15.50
N ALA A 33 13.20 12.33 15.16
CA ALA A 33 14.25 12.00 16.10
C ALA A 33 14.24 12.92 17.34
N LEU A 34 14.15 14.23 17.13
CA LEU A 34 14.07 15.20 18.21
C LEU A 34 12.79 15.05 19.04
N TRP A 35 11.65 14.83 18.38
CA TRP A 35 10.36 14.66 19.05
C TRP A 35 10.33 13.40 19.93
N GLY A 36 10.81 12.27 19.43
CA GLY A 36 10.84 11.04 20.22
C GLY A 36 11.81 11.11 21.39
N VAL A 37 13.01 11.68 21.21
CA VAL A 37 13.92 11.96 22.34
C VAL A 37 13.24 12.87 23.36
N ALA A 38 12.50 13.88 22.90
CA ALA A 38 11.79 14.80 23.79
C ALA A 38 10.67 14.10 24.59
N LEU A 39 9.98 13.12 24.00
CA LEU A 39 8.93 12.34 24.66
C LEU A 39 9.49 11.31 25.63
N LEU A 40 10.61 10.66 25.29
CA LEU A 40 11.26 9.68 26.15
C LEU A 40 11.85 10.33 27.41
N ARG A 41 12.35 11.56 27.27
CA ARG A 41 12.99 12.35 28.33
C ARG A 41 14.20 11.64 28.96
N PRO A 42 15.18 11.14 28.18
CA PRO A 42 16.31 10.37 28.73
C PRO A 42 17.12 11.13 29.79
N TRP A 43 17.07 12.47 29.78
CA TRP A 43 17.69 13.32 30.80
C TRP A 43 17.10 13.15 32.20
N THR A 44 15.87 12.64 32.37
CA THR A 44 15.31 12.35 33.70
C THR A 44 16.02 11.15 34.31
N GLU A 45 16.17 10.07 33.55
CA GLU A 45 16.91 8.87 33.95
C GLU A 45 18.39 9.19 34.19
N TRP A 46 18.98 10.00 33.30
CA TRP A 46 20.37 10.43 33.42
C TRP A 46 20.63 11.17 34.75
N ARG A 47 19.79 12.16 35.08
CA ARG A 47 19.90 12.92 36.34
C ARG A 47 19.60 12.08 37.57
N ALA A 48 18.83 10.99 37.43
CA ALA A 48 18.57 10.03 38.49
C ALA A 48 19.69 8.99 38.67
N GLY A 49 20.82 9.10 37.95
CA GLY A 49 21.93 8.15 38.00
C GLY A 49 21.69 6.85 37.20
N GLN A 50 20.57 6.74 36.50
CA GLN A 50 20.20 5.56 35.71
C GLN A 50 20.75 5.66 34.27
N TRP A 51 22.06 5.88 34.14
CA TRP A 51 22.70 6.18 32.84
C TRP A 51 22.48 5.08 31.79
N GLY A 52 22.51 3.81 32.21
CA GLY A 52 22.24 2.68 31.31
C GLY A 52 20.84 2.74 30.69
N ARG A 53 19.82 3.15 31.45
CA ARG A 53 18.46 3.32 30.93
C ARG A 53 18.35 4.52 30.00
N ALA A 54 18.97 5.64 30.36
CA ALA A 54 18.99 6.84 29.51
C ALA A 54 19.64 6.55 28.13
N VAL A 55 20.78 5.87 28.12
CA VAL A 55 21.48 5.47 26.88
C VAL A 55 20.65 4.46 26.10
N ALA A 56 20.09 3.44 26.76
CA ALA A 56 19.24 2.45 26.11
C ALA A 56 18.02 3.09 25.44
N GLN A 57 17.34 4.05 26.09
CA GLN A 57 16.21 4.78 25.50
C GLN A 57 16.59 5.46 24.18
N VAL A 58 17.72 6.16 24.15
CA VAL A 58 18.18 6.86 22.94
C VAL A 58 18.55 5.86 21.84
N LEU A 59 19.36 4.84 22.16
CA LEU A 59 19.82 3.87 21.16
C LEU A 59 18.66 3.04 20.58
N LEU A 60 17.76 2.53 21.42
CA LEU A 60 16.59 1.77 20.98
C LEU A 60 15.64 2.65 20.16
N TYR A 61 15.52 3.93 20.51
CA TYR A 61 14.69 4.85 19.75
C TYR A 61 15.27 5.13 18.36
N LEU A 62 16.58 5.38 18.25
CA LEU A 62 17.25 5.55 16.96
C LEU A 62 17.16 4.28 16.11
N LEU A 63 17.29 3.10 16.72
CA LEU A 63 17.10 1.82 16.06
C LEU A 63 15.66 1.66 15.54
N ALA A 64 14.66 1.97 16.37
CA ALA A 64 13.25 1.92 15.99
C ALA A 64 12.92 2.87 14.84
N LEU A 65 13.43 4.11 14.91
CA LEU A 65 13.25 5.12 13.86
C LEU A 65 13.96 4.72 12.56
N GLY A 66 15.19 4.23 12.64
CA GLY A 66 15.95 3.74 11.49
C GLY A 66 15.27 2.55 10.82
N ALA A 67 14.84 1.55 11.59
CA ALA A 67 14.13 0.38 11.06
C ALA A 67 12.77 0.74 10.45
N SER A 68 12.02 1.66 11.06
CA SER A 68 10.71 2.12 10.56
C SER A 68 10.78 2.96 9.28
N THR A 69 11.88 3.71 9.09
CA THR A 69 12.07 4.61 7.95
C THR A 69 13.07 4.11 6.91
N GLY A 70 13.74 2.99 7.14
CA GLY A 70 14.82 2.49 6.30
C GLY A 70 14.43 2.32 4.83
N SER A 71 13.22 1.85 4.55
CA SER A 71 12.72 1.73 3.18
C SER A 71 12.67 3.07 2.45
N SER A 72 12.40 4.17 3.16
CA SER A 72 12.35 5.52 2.58
C SER A 72 13.73 6.05 2.18
N TRP A 73 14.79 5.53 2.80
CA TRP A 73 16.17 5.96 2.59
C TRP A 73 16.95 5.08 1.63
N PHE A 74 16.72 3.77 1.71
CA PHE A 74 17.58 2.76 1.09
C PHE A 74 16.89 1.97 -0.02
N MET A 75 15.56 2.00 -0.09
CA MET A 75 14.86 1.37 -1.21
C MET A 75 14.86 2.35 -2.37
N GLU A 76 15.45 1.94 -3.50
CA GLU A 76 15.46 2.77 -4.69
C GLU A 76 14.01 2.96 -5.20
N PRO A 77 13.61 4.17 -5.59
CA PRO A 77 12.35 4.36 -6.29
C PRO A 77 12.29 3.46 -7.51
N SER A 78 11.11 2.94 -7.86
CA SER A 78 10.94 2.16 -9.09
C SER A 78 11.19 3.10 -10.27
N GLN A 79 12.42 3.11 -10.79
CA GLN A 79 12.73 3.73 -12.07
C GLN A 79 12.20 2.81 -13.16
N LEU A 80 10.88 2.73 -13.27
CA LEU A 80 10.26 2.14 -14.43
C LEU A 80 10.54 3.06 -15.63
N PRO A 81 11.08 2.54 -16.74
CA PRO A 81 11.16 3.30 -17.98
C PRO A 81 9.77 3.85 -18.31
N ALA A 82 9.71 5.01 -18.96
CA ALA A 82 8.45 5.56 -19.42
C ALA A 82 7.75 4.49 -20.28
N ARG A 83 6.47 4.20 -20.04
CA ARG A 83 5.76 3.09 -20.73
C ARG A 83 6.00 3.13 -22.24
N LEU A 84 5.93 4.32 -22.82
CA LEU A 84 6.20 4.55 -24.23
C LEU A 84 7.45 5.41 -24.47
N GLY A 85 7.64 6.51 -23.72
CA GLY A 85 8.78 7.43 -23.92
C GLY A 85 8.54 8.57 -24.92
N VAL A 86 7.29 8.82 -25.28
CA VAL A 86 6.86 10.00 -26.06
C VAL A 86 6.47 11.10 -25.07
N THR A 87 7.21 12.21 -25.07
CA THR A 87 7.01 13.32 -24.10
C THR A 87 5.99 14.34 -24.58
N HIS A 88 5.83 14.47 -25.90
CA HIS A 88 4.89 15.40 -26.52
C HIS A 88 4.26 14.74 -27.76
N ALA A 89 2.94 14.73 -27.82
CA ALA A 89 2.17 14.48 -29.02
C ALA A 89 1.25 15.69 -29.25
N ARG A 90 1.01 16.08 -30.50
CA ARG A 90 0.12 17.20 -30.83
C ARG A 90 -1.15 16.67 -31.47
N ALA A 91 -2.31 17.09 -30.97
CA ALA A 91 -3.58 16.78 -31.61
C ALA A 91 -3.60 17.24 -33.07
N THR A 92 -4.12 16.37 -33.95
CA THR A 92 -4.40 16.65 -35.35
C THR A 92 -5.82 16.19 -35.69
N PRO A 93 -6.47 16.71 -36.75
CA PRO A 93 -7.84 16.33 -37.10
C PRO A 93 -8.05 14.83 -37.35
N ALA A 94 -6.98 14.09 -37.64
CA ALA A 94 -7.01 12.67 -37.96
C ALA A 94 -6.27 11.78 -36.93
N GLY A 95 -5.76 12.33 -35.82
CA GLY A 95 -4.99 11.55 -34.84
C GLY A 95 -4.00 12.37 -34.01
N ALA A 96 -2.99 11.73 -33.43
CA ALA A 96 -1.98 12.38 -32.58
C ALA A 96 -0.59 12.33 -33.22
N ARG A 97 0.04 13.49 -33.46
CA ARG A 97 1.38 13.58 -34.07
C ARG A 97 2.48 13.53 -33.01
N ILE A 98 3.42 12.60 -33.12
CA ILE A 98 4.60 12.51 -32.27
C ILE A 98 5.51 13.73 -32.51
N THR A 99 5.85 14.48 -31.46
CA THR A 99 6.76 15.64 -31.56
C THR A 99 8.09 15.45 -30.84
N ALA A 100 8.19 14.43 -29.97
CA ALA A 100 9.44 14.07 -29.30
C ALA A 100 9.43 12.59 -28.87
N VAL A 101 10.57 11.92 -29.08
CA VAL A 101 10.84 10.55 -28.60
C VAL A 101 12.08 10.61 -27.72
N THR A 102 11.99 10.01 -26.53
CA THR A 102 13.10 10.01 -25.57
C THR A 102 14.06 8.85 -25.89
N PRO A 103 15.37 9.10 -26.09
CA PRO A 103 16.34 8.05 -26.35
C PRO A 103 16.37 6.97 -25.25
N GLY A 104 16.53 5.71 -25.64
CA GLY A 104 16.58 4.55 -24.76
C GLY A 104 15.23 4.14 -24.13
N GLN A 105 14.13 4.83 -24.47
CA GLN A 105 12.77 4.45 -24.03
C GLN A 105 12.10 3.54 -25.07
N PRO A 106 10.97 2.89 -24.75
CA PRO A 106 10.44 1.85 -25.62
C PRO A 106 10.03 2.27 -27.04
N ALA A 107 9.61 3.53 -27.22
CA ALA A 107 9.34 4.12 -28.53
C ALA A 107 10.59 4.44 -29.35
N ASP A 108 11.77 4.52 -28.73
CA ASP A 108 13.03 4.81 -29.42
C ASP A 108 13.35 3.72 -30.44
N GLY A 109 13.73 4.14 -31.65
CA GLY A 109 13.95 3.26 -32.81
C GLY A 109 12.69 2.59 -33.38
N ARG A 110 11.48 2.88 -32.85
CA ARG A 110 10.21 2.32 -33.35
C ARG A 110 9.25 3.41 -33.83
N LEU A 111 9.07 4.45 -33.03
CA LEU A 111 8.31 5.65 -33.40
C LEU A 111 9.28 6.78 -33.71
N GLU A 112 8.89 7.64 -34.64
CA GLU A 112 9.71 8.76 -35.12
C GLU A 112 8.98 10.09 -34.91
N VAL A 113 9.76 11.16 -34.75
CA VAL A 113 9.23 12.52 -34.72
C VAL A 113 8.56 12.81 -36.07
N GLY A 114 7.30 13.20 -36.02
CA GLY A 114 6.48 13.46 -37.21
C GLY A 114 5.46 12.36 -37.50
N ASP A 115 5.58 11.17 -36.91
CA ASP A 115 4.56 10.11 -37.03
C ASP A 115 3.20 10.61 -36.57
N ARG A 116 2.16 10.35 -37.35
CA ARG A 116 0.78 10.61 -36.94
C ARG A 116 0.12 9.30 -36.55
N ILE A 117 -0.10 9.09 -35.26
CA ILE A 117 -0.82 7.93 -34.73
C ILE A 117 -2.30 8.09 -35.04
N LEU A 118 -2.89 7.11 -35.72
CA LEU A 118 -4.29 7.09 -36.14
C LEU A 118 -5.13 6.19 -35.24
N SER A 119 -4.60 5.02 -34.88
CA SER A 119 -5.28 4.04 -34.05
C SER A 119 -4.29 3.28 -33.16
N LEU A 120 -4.83 2.64 -32.12
CA LEU A 120 -4.08 1.82 -31.18
C LEU A 120 -4.87 0.52 -30.94
N ASP A 121 -4.20 -0.61 -31.13
CA ASP A 121 -4.76 -1.96 -31.14
C ASP A 121 -5.97 -2.14 -32.08
N GLY A 122 -5.97 -1.39 -33.19
CA GLY A 122 -7.03 -1.42 -34.20
C GLY A 122 -8.19 -0.46 -33.93
N ALA A 123 -8.26 0.15 -32.74
CA ALA A 123 -9.30 1.12 -32.40
C ALA A 123 -8.83 2.56 -32.68
N PRO A 124 -9.56 3.35 -33.51
CA PRO A 124 -9.16 4.72 -33.85
C PRO A 124 -9.08 5.62 -32.60
N LEU A 125 -8.18 6.60 -32.63
CA LEU A 125 -8.09 7.62 -31.60
C LEU A 125 -9.31 8.57 -31.66
N SER A 126 -9.63 9.16 -30.52
CA SER A 126 -10.69 10.15 -30.36
C SER A 126 -10.54 11.30 -31.35
N SER A 127 -11.63 11.66 -32.04
CA SER A 127 -11.68 12.80 -32.96
C SER A 127 -11.68 14.14 -32.25
N THR A 128 -12.06 14.18 -30.97
CA THR A 128 -12.14 15.43 -30.18
C THR A 128 -10.89 15.70 -29.37
N ASN A 129 -10.23 14.66 -28.86
CA ASN A 129 -9.01 14.80 -28.07
C ASN A 129 -8.06 13.59 -28.25
N PRO A 130 -7.45 13.43 -29.44
CA PRO A 130 -6.64 12.26 -29.77
C PRO A 130 -5.37 12.14 -28.93
N GLU A 131 -4.82 13.27 -28.45
CA GLU A 131 -3.62 13.29 -27.61
C GLU A 131 -3.89 12.68 -26.22
N GLU A 132 -4.94 13.13 -25.54
CA GLU A 132 -5.29 12.62 -24.22
C GLU A 132 -5.79 11.16 -24.29
N ASP A 133 -6.50 10.81 -25.35
CA ASP A 133 -6.92 9.43 -25.62
C ASP A 133 -5.70 8.51 -25.81
N LEU A 134 -4.72 8.91 -26.63
CA LEU A 134 -3.48 8.16 -26.80
C LEU A 134 -2.73 7.99 -25.48
N ARG A 135 -2.57 9.07 -24.70
CA ARG A 135 -1.92 9.02 -23.37
C ARG A 135 -2.65 8.08 -22.42
N THR A 136 -3.98 8.12 -22.44
CA THR A 136 -4.82 7.29 -21.58
C THR A 136 -4.73 5.82 -21.96
N ARG A 137 -4.87 5.47 -23.24
CA ARG A 137 -4.74 4.09 -23.71
C ARG A 137 -3.35 3.52 -23.46
N VAL A 138 -2.28 4.27 -23.71
CA VAL A 138 -0.91 3.85 -23.38
C VAL A 138 -0.73 3.64 -21.87
N ARG A 139 -1.32 4.51 -21.05
CA ARG A 139 -1.26 4.40 -19.58
C ARG A 139 -2.03 3.20 -19.05
N GLU A 140 -3.12 2.79 -19.70
CA GLU A 140 -4.02 1.72 -19.24
C GLU A 140 -3.80 0.38 -19.97
N ALA A 141 -2.99 0.39 -21.04
CA ALA A 141 -2.60 -0.77 -21.83
C ALA A 141 -2.22 -1.97 -20.96
N GLY A 142 -2.70 -3.16 -21.34
CA GLY A 142 -2.40 -4.40 -20.62
C GLY A 142 -2.87 -4.40 -19.15
N GLY A 143 -3.77 -3.48 -18.77
CA GLY A 143 -4.17 -3.30 -17.38
C GLY A 143 -3.03 -2.85 -16.48
N GLY A 144 -2.11 -2.03 -16.99
CA GLY A 144 -0.96 -1.51 -16.23
C GLY A 144 0.27 -2.42 -16.24
N ALA A 145 0.14 -3.68 -16.66
CA ALA A 145 1.24 -4.63 -16.81
C ALA A 145 2.06 -4.41 -18.10
N SER A 146 3.25 -5.01 -18.20
CA SER A 146 3.99 -5.02 -19.46
C SER A 146 3.16 -5.65 -20.58
N THR A 147 3.09 -5.01 -21.73
CA THR A 147 2.31 -5.49 -22.87
C THR A 147 2.86 -4.92 -24.18
N ASP A 148 2.43 -5.47 -25.30
CA ASP A 148 2.77 -4.95 -26.62
C ASP A 148 1.59 -4.11 -27.12
N LEU A 149 1.87 -2.88 -27.53
CA LEU A 149 0.89 -1.99 -28.14
C LEU A 149 1.11 -1.89 -29.63
N ARG A 150 0.02 -2.00 -30.40
CA ARG A 150 0.05 -1.99 -31.85
C ARG A 150 -0.45 -0.67 -32.37
N PHE A 151 0.46 0.14 -32.89
CA PHE A 151 0.17 1.49 -33.38
C PHE A 151 -0.06 1.44 -34.89
N THR A 152 -1.21 1.93 -35.35
CA THR A 152 -1.37 2.30 -36.76
C THR A 152 -1.02 3.77 -36.90
N LEU A 153 -0.02 4.08 -37.71
CA LEU A 153 0.50 5.43 -37.88
C LEU A 153 0.69 5.78 -39.36
N GLU A 154 0.65 7.07 -39.66
CA GLU A 154 0.99 7.62 -40.96
C GLU A 154 2.40 8.25 -40.88
N ARG A 155 3.32 7.76 -41.71
CA ARG A 155 4.69 8.28 -41.86
C ARG A 155 4.94 8.60 -43.32
N ALA A 156 5.27 9.86 -43.61
CA ALA A 156 5.48 10.36 -44.98
C ALA A 156 4.32 10.05 -45.96
N GLY A 157 3.07 10.00 -45.47
CA GLY A 157 1.88 9.72 -46.28
C GLY A 157 1.52 8.24 -46.44
N GLU A 158 2.35 7.32 -45.94
CA GLU A 158 2.05 5.89 -45.91
C GLU A 158 1.56 5.46 -44.54
N VAL A 159 0.50 4.62 -44.52
CA VAL A 159 0.00 4.00 -43.30
C VAL A 159 0.80 2.74 -43.01
N ARG A 160 1.29 2.62 -41.78
CA ARG A 160 2.09 1.49 -41.29
C ARG A 160 1.63 1.06 -39.91
N GLU A 161 1.88 -0.19 -39.59
CA GLU A 161 1.61 -0.77 -38.29
C GLU A 161 2.94 -1.06 -37.58
N VAL A 162 3.08 -0.56 -36.35
CA VAL A 162 4.29 -0.70 -35.54
C VAL A 162 3.91 -1.22 -34.16
N THR A 163 4.53 -2.32 -33.75
CA THR A 163 4.37 -2.85 -32.40
C THR A 163 5.47 -2.29 -31.50
N VAL A 164 5.06 -1.69 -30.38
CA VAL A 164 5.98 -1.17 -29.37
C VAL A 164 5.73 -1.90 -28.05
N PRO A 165 6.74 -2.63 -27.50
CA PRO A 165 6.62 -3.21 -26.19
C PRO A 165 6.60 -2.09 -25.16
N VAL A 166 5.55 -1.98 -24.36
CA VAL A 166 5.46 -1.00 -23.28
C VAL A 166 5.67 -1.68 -21.94
N GLY A 167 6.50 -1.05 -21.10
CA GLY A 167 6.73 -1.52 -19.73
C GLY A 167 5.49 -1.35 -18.84
N PRO A 168 5.57 -1.82 -17.58
CA PRO A 168 4.48 -1.65 -16.63
C PRO A 168 4.32 -0.16 -16.28
N ALA A 169 3.10 0.26 -15.95
CA ALA A 169 2.81 1.64 -15.56
C ALA A 169 3.69 2.05 -14.35
N ARG A 170 4.05 3.34 -14.24
CA ARG A 170 4.88 3.84 -13.12
C ARG A 170 4.33 3.46 -11.74
N ASN A 171 3.03 3.25 -11.62
CA ASN A 171 2.36 2.83 -10.38
C ASN A 171 2.34 1.31 -10.18
N ALA A 172 2.64 0.50 -11.21
CA ALA A 172 2.44 -0.94 -11.21
C ALA A 172 3.55 -1.74 -10.46
N ARG A 173 4.66 -1.11 -10.06
CA ARG A 173 5.62 -1.74 -9.12
C ARG A 173 5.54 -1.09 -7.75
N LEU A 174 4.44 -1.34 -7.04
CA LEU A 174 4.32 -1.02 -5.62
C LEU A 174 5.28 -1.83 -4.75
N PHE A 175 5.61 -3.07 -5.17
CA PHE A 175 6.48 -3.98 -4.43
C PHE A 175 7.66 -4.43 -5.30
N GLN A 176 8.86 -4.01 -4.91
CA GLN A 176 10.14 -4.38 -5.54
C GLN A 176 10.76 -5.62 -4.88
N PRO A 177 11.77 -6.27 -5.50
CA PRO A 177 12.60 -7.25 -4.79
C PRO A 177 13.11 -6.69 -3.46
N GLY A 178 12.90 -7.42 -2.36
CA GLY A 178 13.26 -6.98 -1.01
C GLY A 178 12.23 -6.07 -0.33
N ALA A 179 11.13 -5.67 -0.98
CA ALA A 179 10.08 -4.86 -0.35
C ALA A 179 9.45 -5.56 0.86
N MET A 180 9.28 -6.88 0.80
CA MET A 180 8.78 -7.66 1.94
C MET A 180 9.73 -7.58 3.14
N THR A 181 11.05 -7.67 2.91
CA THR A 181 12.06 -7.53 3.97
C THR A 181 11.96 -6.15 4.62
N TRP A 182 11.85 -5.09 3.82
CA TRP A 182 11.69 -3.73 4.32
C TRP A 182 10.37 -3.53 5.08
N LEU A 183 9.28 -4.15 4.63
CA LEU A 183 8.00 -4.11 5.33
C LEU A 183 8.08 -4.79 6.70
N CYS A 184 8.74 -5.96 6.79
CA CYS A 184 9.00 -6.64 8.05
C CYS A 184 9.92 -5.82 8.98
N LEU A 185 11.00 -5.23 8.45
CA LEU A 185 11.88 -4.35 9.23
C LEU A 185 11.12 -3.14 9.77
N ARG A 186 10.25 -2.54 8.96
CA ARG A 186 9.39 -1.44 9.39
C ARG A 186 8.42 -1.88 10.49
N ALA A 187 7.77 -3.03 10.35
CA ALA A 187 6.88 -3.59 11.36
C ALA A 187 7.61 -3.82 12.70
N LEU A 188 8.84 -4.36 12.66
CA LEU A 188 9.67 -4.55 13.84
C LEU A 188 10.09 -3.20 14.47
N GLY A 189 10.54 -2.25 13.65
CA GLY A 189 10.92 -0.91 14.12
C GLY A 189 9.76 -0.17 14.79
N MET A 190 8.57 -0.24 14.19
CA MET A 190 7.37 0.35 14.77
C MET A 190 6.89 -0.37 16.04
N SER A 191 6.99 -1.71 16.08
CA SER A 191 6.69 -2.48 17.28
C SER A 191 7.65 -2.14 18.42
N LEU A 192 8.94 -1.96 18.12
CA LEU A 192 9.95 -1.49 19.07
C LEU A 192 9.64 -0.07 19.56
N LEU A 193 9.24 0.85 18.67
CA LEU A 193 8.81 2.20 19.06
C LEU A 193 7.65 2.15 20.06
N VAL A 194 6.60 1.39 19.75
CA VAL A 194 5.46 1.22 20.66
C VAL A 194 5.91 0.62 21.98
N ALA A 195 6.69 -0.47 21.96
CA ALA A 195 7.21 -1.12 23.15
C ALA A 195 8.05 -0.18 24.03
N LEU A 196 8.87 0.68 23.41
CA LEU A 196 9.70 1.65 24.12
C LEU A 196 8.85 2.72 24.82
N LEU A 197 7.81 3.22 24.15
CA LEU A 197 6.87 4.18 24.75
C LEU A 197 6.07 3.57 25.91
N LEU A 198 5.65 2.30 25.76
CA LEU A 198 5.00 1.57 26.85
C LEU A 198 5.96 1.38 28.03
N TRP A 199 7.17 0.90 27.79
CA TRP A 199 8.20 0.69 28.82
C TRP A 199 8.51 1.99 29.58
N ARG A 200 8.70 3.10 28.84
CA ARG A 200 8.94 4.41 29.42
C ARG A 200 7.80 4.88 30.34
N ASN A 201 6.57 4.51 30.03
CA ASN A 201 5.39 4.86 30.84
C ASN A 201 5.10 3.85 31.95
N GLY A 202 5.94 2.83 32.14
CA GLY A 202 5.67 1.74 33.09
C GLY A 202 4.46 0.88 32.69
N GLN A 203 4.07 0.91 31.42
CA GLN A 203 2.93 0.15 30.89
C GLN A 203 3.38 -1.25 30.47
N GLY A 204 2.70 -2.28 31.00
CA GLY A 204 2.92 -3.66 30.60
C GLY A 204 2.22 -4.01 29.27
N LEU A 205 2.70 -5.05 28.59
CA LEU A 205 2.12 -5.55 27.33
C LEU A 205 0.63 -5.95 27.45
N ALA A 206 0.17 -6.34 28.64
CA ALA A 206 -1.23 -6.62 28.88
C ALA A 206 -2.15 -5.40 28.66
N GLN A 207 -1.64 -4.16 28.87
CA GLN A 207 -2.41 -2.93 28.67
C GLN A 207 -2.72 -2.63 27.21
N VAL A 208 -1.98 -3.25 26.29
CA VAL A 208 -2.25 -3.20 24.85
C VAL A 208 -2.88 -4.49 24.34
N GLY A 209 -3.39 -5.36 25.23
CA GLY A 209 -4.07 -6.60 24.87
C GLY A 209 -3.16 -7.81 24.62
N LEU A 210 -1.86 -7.71 24.97
CA LEU A 210 -0.87 -8.80 24.87
C LEU A 210 -0.60 -9.42 26.25
N GLY A 211 -1.65 -9.90 26.91
CA GLY A 211 -1.54 -10.66 28.17
C GLY A 211 -1.12 -12.11 27.93
N ARG A 212 -0.27 -12.66 28.81
CA ARG A 212 0.20 -14.07 28.73
C ARG A 212 -0.87 -15.08 29.12
N GLU A 213 -1.73 -14.74 30.07
CA GLU A 213 -2.78 -15.62 30.57
C GLU A 213 -3.81 -15.92 29.47
N GLY A 214 -4.10 -17.20 29.23
CA GLY A 214 -5.08 -17.60 28.23
C GLY A 214 -4.67 -17.39 26.78
N LEU A 215 -3.38 -17.12 26.50
CA LEU A 215 -2.89 -16.86 25.14
C LEU A 215 -3.28 -17.95 24.14
N GLY A 216 -3.11 -19.23 24.50
CA GLY A 216 -3.51 -20.35 23.63
C GLY A 216 -5.01 -20.36 23.30
N LYS A 217 -5.86 -20.02 24.28
CA LYS A 217 -7.30 -19.88 24.07
C LYS A 217 -7.62 -18.72 23.12
N GLU A 218 -6.95 -17.57 23.26
CA GLU A 218 -7.15 -16.43 22.37
C GLU A 218 -6.69 -16.73 20.93
N LEU A 219 -5.59 -17.45 20.75
CA LEU A 219 -5.14 -17.89 19.43
C LEU A 219 -6.18 -18.80 18.76
N LEU A 220 -6.77 -19.75 19.50
CA LEU A 220 -7.84 -20.62 19.00
C LEU A 220 -9.13 -19.84 18.69
N LEU A 221 -9.46 -18.83 19.48
CA LEU A 221 -10.58 -17.93 19.22
C LEU A 221 -10.36 -17.01 18.02
N GLY A 222 -9.13 -16.90 17.51
CA GLY A 222 -8.86 -16.29 16.21
C GLY A 222 -9.48 -17.08 15.05
N LEU A 223 -9.63 -18.40 15.16
CA LEU A 223 -10.18 -19.26 14.10
C LEU A 223 -11.63 -18.89 13.71
N PRO A 224 -12.60 -18.78 14.64
CA PRO A 224 -13.96 -18.35 14.30
C PRO A 224 -14.02 -16.88 13.86
N ALA A 225 -13.03 -16.05 14.20
CA ALA A 225 -12.96 -14.67 13.71
C ALA A 225 -12.62 -14.59 12.21
N ILE A 226 -12.00 -15.63 11.62
CA ILE A 226 -11.69 -15.70 10.18
C ILE A 226 -12.97 -15.66 9.31
N PRO A 227 -13.94 -16.60 9.44
CA PRO A 227 -15.16 -16.56 8.62
C PRO A 227 -15.99 -15.30 8.88
N ALA A 228 -16.01 -14.79 10.11
CA ALA A 228 -16.67 -13.52 10.42
C ALA A 228 -15.99 -12.32 9.70
N THR A 229 -14.66 -12.33 9.60
CA THR A 229 -13.90 -11.32 8.83
C THR A 229 -14.26 -11.38 7.34
N TYR A 230 -14.38 -12.58 6.76
CA TYR A 230 -14.85 -12.73 5.38
C TYR A 230 -16.29 -12.27 5.20
N ALA A 231 -17.19 -12.57 6.14
CA ALA A 231 -18.57 -12.11 6.10
C ALA A 231 -18.65 -10.58 6.08
N VAL A 232 -17.89 -9.90 6.94
CA VAL A 232 -17.79 -8.43 6.94
C VAL A 232 -17.18 -7.91 5.64
N HIS A 233 -16.10 -8.54 5.15
CA HIS A 233 -15.46 -8.13 3.91
C HIS A 233 -16.42 -8.22 2.71
N ILE A 234 -17.17 -9.31 2.58
CA ILE A 234 -18.16 -9.51 1.52
C ILE A 234 -19.32 -8.51 1.68
N ALA A 235 -19.85 -8.35 2.90
CA ALA A 235 -20.93 -7.42 3.19
C ALA A 235 -20.55 -5.96 2.89
N ALA A 236 -19.29 -5.57 3.12
CA ALA A 236 -18.78 -4.26 2.73
C ALA A 236 -18.54 -4.17 1.21
N SER A 237 -18.11 -5.25 0.56
CA SER A 237 -17.75 -5.27 -0.86
C SER A 237 -18.96 -5.17 -1.79
N LEU A 238 -20.10 -5.80 -1.46
CA LEU A 238 -21.27 -5.83 -2.34
C LEU A 238 -21.88 -4.42 -2.59
N PRO A 239 -22.20 -3.61 -1.56
CA PRO A 239 -22.72 -2.25 -1.78
C PRO A 239 -21.70 -1.35 -2.48
N LEU A 240 -20.42 -1.50 -2.12
CA LEU A 240 -19.32 -0.76 -2.70
C LEU A 240 -19.14 -1.07 -4.21
N ALA A 241 -19.28 -2.33 -4.62
CA ALA A 241 -19.29 -2.72 -6.03
C ALA A 241 -20.50 -2.14 -6.78
N ALA A 242 -21.69 -2.13 -6.16
CA ALA A 242 -22.89 -1.53 -6.75
C ALA A 242 -22.73 0.00 -6.95
N ILE A 243 -22.15 0.69 -5.97
CA ILE A 243 -21.81 2.13 -6.07
C ILE A 243 -20.77 2.35 -7.18
N ALA A 244 -19.70 1.54 -7.22
CA ALA A 244 -18.66 1.67 -8.24
C ALA A 244 -19.22 1.46 -9.66
N ALA A 245 -20.17 0.55 -9.84
CA ALA A 245 -20.88 0.36 -11.10
C ALA A 245 -21.77 1.58 -11.44
N LEU A 246 -22.55 2.08 -10.48
CA LEU A 246 -23.44 3.22 -10.66
C LEU A 246 -22.69 4.49 -11.08
N PHE A 247 -21.52 4.74 -10.49
CA PHE A 247 -20.69 5.90 -10.79
C PHE A 247 -19.63 5.67 -11.88
N LYS A 248 -19.65 4.50 -12.57
CA LYS A 248 -18.67 4.12 -13.59
C LYS A 248 -17.20 4.21 -13.11
N LEU A 249 -16.98 4.00 -11.81
CA LEU A 249 -15.66 3.98 -11.18
C LEU A 249 -15.01 2.59 -11.23
N ALA A 250 -15.77 1.57 -11.62
CA ALA A 250 -15.34 0.17 -11.60
C ALA A 250 -14.03 -0.10 -12.36
N GLY A 251 -13.80 0.55 -13.50
CA GLY A 251 -12.59 0.33 -14.30
C GLY A 251 -11.30 0.75 -13.58
N LYS A 252 -11.25 1.98 -13.05
CA LYS A 252 -10.08 2.52 -12.34
C LYS A 252 -9.77 1.75 -11.06
N GLU A 253 -10.81 1.40 -10.30
CA GLU A 253 -10.67 0.66 -9.04
C GLU A 253 -10.22 -0.79 -9.26
N THR A 254 -10.74 -1.45 -10.30
CA THR A 254 -10.33 -2.82 -10.66
C THR A 254 -8.88 -2.85 -11.11
N LEU A 255 -8.45 -1.84 -11.86
CA LEU A 255 -7.07 -1.69 -12.31
C LEU A 255 -6.11 -1.55 -11.11
N ALA A 256 -6.36 -0.62 -10.19
CA ALA A 256 -5.51 -0.39 -9.03
C ALA A 256 -5.35 -1.65 -8.16
N ARG A 257 -6.45 -2.38 -7.93
CA ARG A 257 -6.42 -3.65 -7.17
C ARG A 257 -5.66 -4.75 -7.89
N LYS A 258 -5.85 -4.86 -9.22
CA LYS A 258 -5.13 -5.84 -10.03
C LYS A 258 -3.62 -5.55 -10.01
N GLU A 259 -3.22 -4.28 -10.13
CA GLU A 259 -1.81 -3.88 -10.04
C GLU A 259 -1.19 -4.27 -8.69
N VAL A 260 -1.86 -3.99 -7.57
CA VAL A 260 -1.42 -4.40 -6.23
C VAL A 260 -1.30 -5.92 -6.15
N ALA A 261 -2.34 -6.65 -6.55
CA ALA A 261 -2.39 -8.10 -6.45
C ALA A 261 -1.32 -8.79 -7.32
N THR A 262 -1.15 -8.35 -8.56
CA THR A 262 -0.11 -8.85 -9.46
C THR A 262 1.28 -8.52 -8.94
N ALA A 263 1.52 -7.29 -8.46
CA ALA A 263 2.80 -6.93 -7.85
C ALA A 263 3.12 -7.80 -6.62
N LEU A 264 2.11 -8.17 -5.83
CA LEU A 264 2.28 -9.11 -4.71
C LEU A 264 2.70 -10.50 -5.17
N VAL A 265 2.07 -11.04 -6.22
CA VAL A 265 2.41 -12.36 -6.76
C VAL A 265 3.79 -12.37 -7.41
N ASP A 266 4.11 -11.31 -8.16
CA ASP A 266 5.38 -11.16 -8.88
C ASP A 266 6.60 -11.06 -7.95
N MET A 267 6.40 -10.80 -6.65
CA MET A 267 7.46 -10.95 -5.64
C MET A 267 8.00 -12.39 -5.53
N GLY A 268 7.28 -13.39 -6.04
CA GLY A 268 7.73 -14.79 -6.05
C GLY A 268 7.77 -15.45 -4.68
N LEU A 269 7.07 -14.90 -3.69
CA LEU A 269 7.04 -15.46 -2.33
C LEU A 269 6.19 -16.73 -2.28
N SER A 270 6.68 -17.74 -1.55
CA SER A 270 5.86 -18.90 -1.21
C SER A 270 4.81 -18.52 -0.15
N VAL A 271 3.68 -19.22 -0.14
CA VAL A 271 2.61 -18.99 0.85
C VAL A 271 3.12 -19.05 2.30
N PRO A 272 3.97 -20.01 2.71
CA PRO A 272 4.51 -20.04 4.08
C PRO A 272 5.39 -18.83 4.43
N VAL A 273 6.23 -18.36 3.49
CA VAL A 273 7.07 -17.18 3.70
C VAL A 273 6.21 -15.92 3.82
N PHE A 274 5.19 -15.78 2.96
CA PHE A 274 4.24 -14.69 3.04
C PHE A 274 3.45 -14.73 4.36
N ALA A 275 2.99 -15.90 4.80
CA ALA A 275 2.29 -16.07 6.07
C ALA A 275 3.15 -15.63 7.27
N ALA A 276 4.43 -16.03 7.30
CA ALA A 276 5.37 -15.62 8.34
C ALA A 276 5.58 -14.09 8.36
N ALA A 277 5.66 -13.46 7.18
CA ALA A 277 5.74 -12.01 7.07
C ALA A 277 4.45 -11.34 7.56
N MET A 278 3.27 -11.88 7.22
CA MET A 278 1.98 -11.33 7.66
C MET A 278 1.82 -11.36 9.16
N VAL A 279 2.34 -12.36 9.88
CA VAL A 279 2.35 -12.35 11.36
C VAL A 279 3.07 -11.12 11.91
N LEU A 280 4.18 -10.70 11.30
CA LEU A 280 4.91 -9.50 11.72
C LEU A 280 4.18 -8.22 11.33
N VAL A 281 3.74 -8.13 10.07
CA VAL A 281 3.13 -6.92 9.51
C VAL A 281 1.78 -6.63 10.16
N THR A 282 0.87 -7.60 10.15
CA THR A 282 -0.46 -7.42 10.77
C THR A 282 -0.34 -7.36 12.29
N GLY A 283 0.63 -8.07 12.88
CA GLY A 283 0.94 -7.97 14.31
C GLY A 283 1.29 -6.53 14.72
N PHE A 284 2.15 -5.86 13.95
CA PHE A 284 2.45 -4.44 14.14
C PHE A 284 1.20 -3.58 13.97
N GLU A 285 0.42 -3.76 12.90
CA GLU A 285 -0.77 -2.95 12.64
C GLU A 285 -1.80 -3.06 13.76
N GLU A 286 -2.06 -4.27 14.25
CA GLU A 286 -2.96 -4.48 15.38
C GLU A 286 -2.40 -3.89 16.67
N LEU A 287 -1.09 -4.01 16.92
CA LEU A 287 -0.45 -3.38 18.07
C LEU A 287 -0.56 -1.84 18.02
N ALA A 288 -0.27 -1.23 16.88
CA ALA A 288 -0.25 0.23 16.73
C ALA A 288 -1.65 0.84 16.73
N PHE A 289 -2.58 0.26 15.98
CA PHE A 289 -3.93 0.83 15.84
C PHE A 289 -4.85 0.39 16.98
N ARG A 290 -4.92 -0.90 17.32
CA ARG A 290 -5.89 -1.40 18.31
C ARG A 290 -5.29 -1.37 19.70
N GLY A 291 -4.09 -1.91 19.87
CA GLY A 291 -3.42 -1.96 21.17
C GLY A 291 -3.04 -0.59 21.71
N PHE A 292 -2.51 0.30 20.85
CA PHE A 292 -1.91 1.56 21.28
C PHE A 292 -2.78 2.79 21.03
N LEU A 293 -3.31 2.95 19.81
CA LEU A 293 -4.05 4.15 19.39
C LEU A 293 -5.48 4.18 19.95
N VAL A 294 -6.27 3.10 19.83
CA VAL A 294 -7.67 3.08 20.29
C VAL A 294 -7.82 3.46 21.78
N PRO A 295 -7.05 2.91 22.74
CA PRO A 295 -7.11 3.34 24.13
C PRO A 295 -6.78 4.81 24.35
N ARG A 296 -5.82 5.36 23.57
CA ARG A 296 -5.45 6.78 23.65
C ARG A 296 -6.51 7.70 23.06
N LEU A 297 -7.13 7.30 21.95
CA LEU A 297 -8.28 8.01 21.38
C LEU A 297 -9.49 7.97 22.32
N ARG A 298 -9.73 6.84 23.00
CA ARG A 298 -10.79 6.72 24.01
C ARG A 298 -10.66 7.75 25.12
N VAL A 299 -9.44 8.05 25.57
CA VAL A 299 -9.21 9.07 26.63
C VAL A 299 -9.61 10.47 26.15
N VAL A 300 -9.45 10.77 24.86
CA VAL A 300 -9.77 12.10 24.30
C VAL A 300 -11.22 12.24 23.90
N LEU A 301 -11.77 11.21 23.25
CA LEU A 301 -13.12 11.24 22.69
C LEU A 301 -14.21 10.84 23.69
N ASP A 302 -13.79 10.40 24.88
CA ASP A 302 -14.61 9.79 25.91
C ASP A 302 -15.56 8.65 25.45
N ASN A 303 -15.27 8.02 24.31
CA ASN A 303 -16.17 7.01 23.71
C ASN A 303 -15.37 5.94 22.95
N TRP A 304 -15.60 4.66 23.28
CA TRP A 304 -14.90 3.52 22.69
C TRP A 304 -15.28 3.29 21.22
N TYR A 305 -16.56 3.46 20.87
CA TYR A 305 -17.04 3.33 19.50
C TYR A 305 -16.45 4.44 18.63
N ALA A 306 -16.45 5.68 19.11
CA ALA A 306 -15.83 6.79 18.39
C ALA A 306 -14.32 6.57 18.19
N ALA A 307 -13.62 6.09 19.23
CA ALA A 307 -12.19 5.76 19.13
C ALA A 307 -11.90 4.67 18.08
N VAL A 308 -12.73 3.62 18.03
CA VAL A 308 -12.62 2.56 17.00
C VAL A 308 -12.89 3.13 15.61
N LEU A 309 -13.95 3.92 15.42
CA LEU A 309 -14.28 4.48 14.11
C LEU A 309 -13.21 5.45 13.60
N VAL A 310 -12.66 6.30 14.46
CA VAL A 310 -11.54 7.19 14.10
C VAL A 310 -10.28 6.39 13.77
N SER A 311 -9.94 5.39 14.58
CA SER A 311 -8.80 4.51 14.29
C SER A 311 -8.99 3.75 12.97
N ALA A 312 -10.20 3.29 12.67
CA ALA A 312 -10.53 2.57 11.45
C ALA A 312 -10.43 3.46 10.22
N ALA A 313 -10.88 4.70 10.30
CA ALA A 313 -10.72 5.69 9.23
C ALA A 313 -9.22 5.97 8.97
N LEU A 314 -8.43 6.19 10.01
CA LEU A 314 -6.97 6.38 9.89
C LEU A 314 -6.28 5.15 9.29
N PHE A 315 -6.72 3.94 9.67
CA PHE A 315 -6.20 2.70 9.12
C PHE A 315 -6.51 2.59 7.61
N GLY A 316 -7.75 2.87 7.20
CA GLY A 316 -8.14 2.92 5.79
C GLY A 316 -7.37 3.96 4.98
N LEU A 317 -7.13 5.15 5.54
CA LEU A 317 -6.31 6.20 4.90
C LEU A 317 -4.86 5.76 4.66
N GLY A 318 -4.36 4.76 5.39
CA GLY A 318 -3.07 4.14 5.10
C GLY A 318 -3.00 3.40 3.77
N HIS A 319 -4.15 3.06 3.20
CA HIS A 319 -4.31 2.19 2.04
C HIS A 319 -4.81 2.96 0.80
N VAL A 320 -4.63 4.28 0.76
CA VAL A 320 -5.06 5.12 -0.38
C VAL A 320 -4.39 4.71 -1.69
N TYR A 321 -3.21 4.09 -1.63
CA TYR A 321 -2.52 3.54 -2.80
C TYR A 321 -3.26 2.36 -3.46
N GLU A 322 -4.21 1.72 -2.77
CA GLU A 322 -4.99 0.58 -3.29
C GLU A 322 -6.26 0.98 -4.03
N GLY A 323 -6.57 2.29 -4.08
CA GLY A 323 -7.79 2.83 -4.66
C GLY A 323 -8.84 3.24 -3.61
N THR A 324 -9.81 4.03 -4.02
CA THR A 324 -10.81 4.64 -3.12
C THR A 324 -11.68 3.57 -2.48
N LEU A 325 -12.07 2.56 -3.27
CA LEU A 325 -12.91 1.46 -2.80
C LEU A 325 -12.19 0.62 -1.75
N ALA A 326 -10.88 0.42 -1.95
CA ALA A 326 -10.05 -0.33 -1.03
C ALA A 326 -9.92 0.39 0.31
N VAL A 327 -9.75 1.72 0.32
CA VAL A 327 -9.76 2.53 1.55
C VAL A 327 -11.01 2.28 2.39
N PHE A 328 -12.20 2.28 1.79
CA PHE A 328 -13.45 2.04 2.52
C PHE A 328 -13.56 0.60 3.02
N GLN A 329 -13.18 -0.39 2.21
CA GLN A 329 -13.17 -1.80 2.64
C GLN A 329 -12.19 -2.04 3.79
N THR A 330 -11.00 -1.46 3.70
CA THR A 330 -9.97 -1.56 4.72
C THR A 330 -10.38 -0.81 5.99
N ALA A 331 -11.07 0.32 5.89
CA ALA A 331 -11.68 0.98 7.04
C ALA A 331 -12.78 0.12 7.68
N ALA A 332 -13.62 -0.56 6.90
CA ALA A 332 -14.67 -1.45 7.43
C ALA A 332 -14.07 -2.66 8.18
N LEU A 333 -13.05 -3.30 7.62
CA LEU A 333 -12.26 -4.33 8.31
C LEU A 333 -11.54 -3.75 9.54
N GLY A 334 -11.03 -2.53 9.40
CA GLY A 334 -10.48 -1.69 10.46
C GLY A 334 -11.38 -1.65 11.69
N ALA A 335 -12.63 -1.25 11.45
CA ALA A 335 -13.67 -1.13 12.46
C ALA A 335 -14.06 -2.50 13.02
N TRP A 336 -14.23 -3.53 12.18
CA TRP A 336 -14.53 -4.90 12.61
C TRP A 336 -13.50 -5.42 13.61
N PHE A 337 -12.21 -5.37 13.27
CA PHE A 337 -11.14 -5.77 14.17
C PHE A 337 -11.08 -4.90 15.43
N GLY A 338 -11.38 -3.61 15.32
CA GLY A 338 -11.54 -2.72 16.47
C GLY A 338 -12.66 -3.15 17.41
N PHE A 339 -13.82 -3.55 16.89
CA PHE A 339 -14.92 -4.06 17.71
C PHE A 339 -14.60 -5.41 18.34
N VAL A 340 -14.02 -6.35 17.59
CA VAL A 340 -13.53 -7.62 18.16
C VAL A 340 -12.55 -7.35 19.30
N PHE A 341 -11.63 -6.41 19.11
CA PHE A 341 -10.71 -5.99 20.16
C PHE A 341 -11.42 -5.39 21.37
N LEU A 342 -12.42 -4.53 21.20
CA LEU A 342 -13.18 -3.96 22.33
C LEU A 342 -13.86 -5.04 23.18
N TYR A 343 -14.49 -6.04 22.56
CA TYR A 343 -15.20 -7.10 23.29
C TYR A 343 -14.25 -8.10 23.96
N ARG A 344 -13.07 -8.34 23.36
CA ARG A 344 -12.13 -9.34 23.85
C ARG A 344 -11.06 -8.75 24.76
N THR A 345 -10.71 -7.47 24.57
CA THR A 345 -9.56 -6.78 25.16
C THR A 345 -8.24 -7.53 24.98
N ARG A 346 -8.12 -8.29 23.88
CA ARG A 346 -7.00 -9.16 23.56
C ARG A 346 -6.67 -9.02 22.07
N LEU A 347 -5.39 -8.79 21.76
CA LEU A 347 -4.91 -8.70 20.38
C LEU A 347 -4.68 -10.04 19.67
N PRO A 348 -4.23 -11.13 20.32
CA PRO A 348 -3.82 -12.33 19.60
C PRO A 348 -4.89 -12.92 18.67
N SER A 349 -6.15 -12.90 19.07
CA SER A 349 -7.28 -13.38 18.25
C SER A 349 -7.44 -12.54 16.97
N VAL A 350 -7.35 -11.22 17.10
CA VAL A 350 -7.42 -10.26 15.98
C VAL A 350 -6.20 -10.39 15.07
N MET A 351 -5.00 -10.50 15.63
CA MET A 351 -3.75 -10.69 14.88
C MET A 351 -3.79 -11.96 14.03
N VAL A 352 -4.26 -13.07 14.60
CA VAL A 352 -4.41 -14.34 13.87
C VAL A 352 -5.43 -14.19 12.74
N ALA A 353 -6.61 -13.62 13.01
CA ALA A 353 -7.64 -13.44 11.99
C ALA A 353 -7.17 -12.54 10.83
N HIS A 354 -6.47 -11.44 11.15
CA HIS A 354 -5.92 -10.52 10.17
C HIS A 354 -4.79 -11.16 9.35
N ALA A 355 -3.81 -11.80 10.00
CA ALA A 355 -2.74 -12.52 9.30
C ALA A 355 -3.29 -13.62 8.38
N ALA A 356 -4.28 -14.37 8.86
CA ALA A 356 -4.95 -15.41 8.07
C ALA A 356 -5.70 -14.82 6.88
N PHE A 357 -6.47 -13.73 7.08
CA PHE A 357 -7.18 -13.07 5.99
C PHE A 357 -6.24 -12.64 4.86
N ASN A 358 -5.14 -11.96 5.18
CA ASN A 358 -4.16 -11.53 4.17
C ASN A 358 -3.50 -12.72 3.47
N THR A 359 -3.11 -13.74 4.24
CA THR A 359 -2.46 -14.95 3.70
C THR A 359 -3.39 -15.75 2.79
N LEU A 360 -4.65 -15.93 3.17
CA LEU A 360 -5.64 -16.67 2.40
C LEU A 360 -5.98 -15.93 1.10
N ASN A 361 -6.11 -14.60 1.13
CA ASN A 361 -6.31 -13.81 -0.08
C ASN A 361 -5.11 -13.88 -1.03
N PHE A 362 -3.88 -13.84 -0.50
CA PHE A 362 -2.67 -14.05 -1.30
C PHE A 362 -2.63 -15.46 -1.93
N ALA A 363 -2.92 -16.50 -1.15
CA ALA A 363 -2.96 -17.88 -1.63
C ALA A 363 -4.05 -18.08 -2.71
N LEU A 364 -5.23 -17.48 -2.51
CA LEU A 364 -6.32 -17.49 -3.48
C LEU A 364 -5.89 -16.82 -4.79
N MET A 365 -5.26 -15.64 -4.72
CA MET A 365 -4.76 -14.94 -5.89
C MET A 365 -3.70 -15.75 -6.66
N LEU A 366 -2.74 -16.35 -5.94
CA LEU A 366 -1.75 -17.25 -6.54
C LEU A 366 -2.39 -18.43 -7.27
N TRP A 367 -3.42 -19.03 -6.66
CA TRP A 367 -4.16 -20.13 -7.27
C TRP A 367 -4.96 -19.69 -8.50
N LEU A 368 -5.65 -18.54 -8.44
CA LEU A 368 -6.41 -17.97 -9.56
C LEU A 368 -5.50 -17.65 -10.76
N GLN A 369 -4.31 -17.12 -10.52
CA GLN A 369 -3.33 -16.83 -11.56
C GLN A 369 -2.77 -18.12 -12.18
N ARG A 370 -2.41 -19.11 -11.36
CA ARG A 370 -1.86 -20.40 -11.86
C ARG A 370 -2.89 -21.26 -12.60
N SER A 371 -4.17 -21.13 -12.28
CA SER A 371 -5.25 -21.91 -12.91
C SER A 371 -5.71 -21.37 -14.27
N GLY A 372 -5.25 -20.19 -14.69
CA GLY A 372 -5.74 -19.49 -15.89
C GLY A 372 -7.20 -19.02 -15.77
N LEU A 373 -7.85 -19.20 -14.60
CA LEU A 373 -9.23 -18.78 -14.37
C LEU A 373 -9.35 -17.25 -14.39
N LEU A 374 -8.34 -16.56 -13.88
CA LEU A 374 -8.30 -15.10 -13.85
C LEU A 374 -8.34 -14.50 -15.27
N GLU A 375 -7.62 -15.11 -16.21
CA GLU A 375 -7.61 -14.70 -17.63
C GLU A 375 -8.96 -14.95 -18.28
N LYS A 376 -9.57 -16.12 -18.05
CA LYS A 376 -10.91 -16.47 -18.55
C LYS A 376 -12.01 -15.55 -18.02
N LEU A 377 -11.97 -15.19 -16.74
CA LEU A 377 -12.96 -14.29 -16.15
C LEU A 377 -12.78 -12.85 -16.64
N THR A 378 -11.53 -12.41 -16.83
CA THR A 378 -11.25 -11.06 -17.31
C THR A 378 -11.65 -10.88 -18.78
N SER A 379 -11.42 -11.90 -19.62
CA SER A 379 -11.79 -11.84 -21.04
C SER A 379 -13.31 -11.83 -21.29
N GLN A 380 -14.11 -12.39 -20.37
CA GLN A 380 -15.57 -12.37 -20.45
C GLN A 380 -16.20 -11.04 -20.01
N LEU A 381 -15.52 -10.25 -19.17
CA LEU A 381 -16.03 -9.00 -18.61
C LEU A 381 -15.66 -7.75 -19.43
N THR A 382 -14.83 -7.91 -20.48
CA THR A 382 -14.47 -6.83 -21.40
C THR A 382 -15.18 -7.11 -22.73
N PRO A 383 -16.32 -6.48 -23.05
CA PRO A 383 -16.89 -6.58 -24.39
C PRO A 383 -15.86 -6.01 -25.38
N GLN A 384 -15.65 -6.72 -26.50
CA GLN A 384 -14.85 -6.24 -27.62
C GLN A 384 -15.38 -4.92 -28.19
#